data_AF-A0A9D6ID73-F1
#
_entry.id   AF-A0A9D6ID73-F1
#
_cell.length_a   1.000
_cell.length_b   1.000
_cell.length_c   1.000
_cell.angle_alpha   90.00
_cell.angle_beta   90.00
_cell.angle_gamma   90.00
#
_symmetry.space_group_name_H-M   'P 1'
#
loop_
_entity.id
_entity.type
_entity.pdbx_description
1 polymer ?
#
loop_
_entity_poly.entity_id
_entity_poly.type
_entity_poly.pdbx_seq_one_letter_code
_entity_poly.pdbx_strand_id
1 'polypeptide(L)'
;MMTQKVETDVCPKCGSILGEIVTTQTGKKLQRCSKSHWNADTRRNEGCNFVKWLEVEPEKLDEKCPKCGSPLLLVVTRSGKKMKKCSTNTWDPQTRQASGCDYVEWINGTTESLDEKCPECGNPLVLFTTSSGKKMKKCSTNGWDKVARKATGCTFIQWLQ
;
A
#
# COMPACT_ATOMS: atom_id res chain seq x y z
N MET A 1 8.05 31.44 -5.12
CA MET A 1 7.76 30.90 -3.78
C MET A 1 6.33 30.42 -3.79
N MET A 2 6.09 29.11 -3.84
CA MET A 2 4.74 28.54 -3.94
C MET A 2 4.16 28.41 -2.53
N THR A 3 3.34 29.39 -2.15
CA THR A 3 2.61 29.40 -0.89
C THR A 3 1.54 28.30 -0.93
N GLN A 4 1.81 27.14 -0.34
CA GLN A 4 0.80 26.11 -0.17
C GLN A 4 -0.21 26.61 0.88
N LYS A 5 -1.47 26.80 0.45
CA LYS A 5 -2.60 27.14 1.31
C LYS A 5 -2.67 26.14 2.47
N VAL A 6 -2.53 26.65 3.69
CA VAL A 6 -2.89 25.91 4.90
C VAL A 6 -4.42 25.91 4.97
N GLU A 7 -5.06 24.85 4.49
CA GLU A 7 -6.46 24.60 4.83
C GLU A 7 -6.54 24.39 6.35
N THR A 8 -7.07 25.38 7.05
CA THR A 8 -7.28 25.38 8.50
C THR A 8 -8.43 24.45 8.85
N ASP A 9 -8.18 23.16 8.75
CA ASP A 9 -9.09 22.14 9.27
C ASP A 9 -9.15 22.22 10.80
N VAL A 10 -10.37 22.21 11.33
CA VAL A 10 -10.63 22.15 12.76
C VAL A 10 -10.70 20.68 13.19
N CYS A 11 -10.07 20.35 14.32
CA CYS A 11 -10.14 19.01 14.89
C CYS A 11 -11.57 18.72 15.40
N PRO A 12 -12.25 17.68 14.88
CA PRO A 12 -13.63 17.36 15.28
C PRO A 12 -13.73 16.80 16.71
N LYS A 13 -12.61 16.44 17.34
CA LYS A 13 -12.60 15.92 18.72
C LYS A 13 -12.44 16.99 19.80
N CYS A 14 -11.72 18.08 19.52
CA CYS A 14 -11.37 19.06 20.54
C CYS A 14 -11.47 20.53 20.08
N GLY A 15 -11.97 20.77 18.87
CA GLY A 15 -12.18 22.10 18.30
C GLY A 15 -10.92 22.92 18.04
N SER A 16 -9.73 22.34 18.26
CA SER A 16 -8.45 23.02 18.04
C SER A 16 -8.01 22.86 16.58
N ILE A 17 -7.19 23.78 16.06
CA ILE A 17 -6.68 23.68 14.68
C ILE A 17 -5.86 22.41 14.47
N LEU A 18 -5.89 21.84 13.26
CA LEU A 18 -4.93 20.81 12.88
C LEU A 18 -3.54 21.44 12.71
N GLY A 19 -2.51 20.66 13.03
CA GLY A 19 -1.12 21.01 12.81
C GLY A 19 -0.70 20.80 11.36
N GLU A 20 0.61 20.91 11.13
CA GLU A 20 1.22 20.78 9.82
C GLU A 20 1.10 19.37 9.24
N ILE A 21 1.23 19.29 7.90
CA ILE A 21 1.22 18.03 7.17
C ILE A 21 2.57 17.34 7.35
N VAL A 22 2.56 16.18 8.00
CA VAL A 22 3.74 15.34 8.22
C VAL A 22 3.70 14.15 7.27
N THR A 23 4.84 13.85 6.64
CA THR A 23 5.01 12.64 5.82
C THR A 23 5.67 11.54 6.64
N THR A 24 5.03 10.37 6.69
CA THR A 24 5.60 9.16 7.33
C THR A 24 6.75 8.59 6.49
N GLN A 25 7.58 7.72 7.08
CA GLN A 25 8.61 6.96 6.36
C GLN A 25 8.04 6.18 5.15
N THR A 26 6.76 5.80 5.21
CA THR A 26 6.07 5.10 4.12
C THR A 26 5.51 6.04 3.03
N GLY A 27 5.80 7.34 3.07
CA GLY A 27 5.33 8.34 2.12
C GLY A 27 3.89 8.82 2.35
N LYS A 28 3.17 8.26 3.33
CA LYS A 28 1.80 8.70 3.66
C LYS A 28 1.82 10.05 4.37
N LYS A 29 0.94 10.95 3.95
CA LYS A 29 0.77 12.29 4.55
C LYS A 29 -0.36 12.28 5.58
N LEU A 30 -0.13 12.93 6.72
CA LEU A 30 -1.12 13.05 7.79
C LEU A 30 -1.03 14.41 8.48
N GLN A 31 -2.13 14.84 9.09
CA GLN A 31 -2.17 15.98 10.00
C GLN A 31 -2.63 15.50 11.38
N ARG A 32 -1.91 15.92 12.41
CA ARG A 32 -2.31 15.69 13.81
C ARG A 32 -3.04 16.92 14.34
N CYS A 33 -3.81 16.76 15.41
CA CYS A 33 -4.30 17.91 16.15
C CYS A 33 -3.13 18.75 16.68
N SER A 34 -3.25 20.08 16.69
CA SER A 34 -2.22 20.97 17.29
C SER A 34 -1.97 20.68 18.78
N LYS A 35 -2.97 20.17 19.51
CA LYS A 35 -2.86 19.68 20.90
C LYS A 35 -2.40 18.22 21.00
N SER A 36 -1.90 17.62 19.93
CA SER A 36 -1.37 16.26 19.90
C SER A 36 0.15 16.31 19.78
N HIS A 37 0.84 15.67 20.71
CA HIS A 37 2.28 15.42 20.58
C HIS A 37 2.52 13.93 20.33
N TRP A 38 3.49 13.58 19.49
CA TRP A 38 3.83 12.17 19.25
C TRP A 38 5.00 11.76 20.12
N ASN A 39 4.74 10.82 21.02
CA ASN A 39 5.77 10.20 21.82
C ASN A 39 6.37 9.01 21.04
N ALA A 40 7.65 9.11 20.68
CA ALA A 40 8.35 8.09 19.90
C ALA A 40 8.63 6.81 20.71
N ASP A 41 8.83 6.92 22.01
CA ASP A 41 9.14 5.79 22.91
C ASP A 41 7.89 4.92 23.11
N THR A 42 6.75 5.54 23.36
CA THR A 42 5.47 4.82 23.56
C THR A 42 4.72 4.55 22.26
N ARG A 43 5.16 5.14 21.15
CA ARG A 43 4.51 5.11 19.82
C ARG A 43 3.04 5.51 19.89
N ARG A 44 2.72 6.51 20.70
CA ARG A 44 1.34 7.01 20.91
C ARG A 44 1.32 8.53 20.82
N ASN A 45 0.14 9.05 20.50
CA ASN A 45 -0.13 10.47 20.63
C ASN A 45 -0.48 10.76 22.09
N GLU A 46 0.13 11.80 22.66
CA GLU A 46 -0.23 12.37 23.96
C GLU A 46 -1.10 13.62 23.73
N GLY A 47 -2.14 13.77 24.53
CA GLY A 47 -3.18 14.79 24.33
C GLY A 47 -4.29 14.33 23.38
N CYS A 48 -4.58 15.10 22.34
CA CYS A 48 -5.68 14.80 21.44
C CYS A 48 -5.32 13.72 20.40
N ASN A 49 -5.90 12.52 20.52
CA ASN A 49 -5.65 11.37 19.62
C ASN A 49 -6.24 11.47 18.20
N PHE A 50 -6.57 12.67 17.71
CA PHE A 50 -7.11 12.85 16.37
C PHE A 50 -6.00 12.95 15.33
N VAL A 51 -6.13 12.17 14.26
CA VAL A 51 -5.23 12.18 13.09
C VAL A 51 -6.08 12.17 11.82
N LYS A 52 -5.90 13.20 10.98
CA LYS A 52 -6.45 13.27 9.63
C LYS A 52 -5.42 12.66 8.67
N TRP A 53 -5.79 11.57 8.02
CA TRP A 53 -4.97 10.98 6.96
C TRP A 53 -5.34 11.65 5.64
N LEU A 54 -4.33 12.14 4.92
CA LEU A 54 -4.55 12.71 3.59
C LEU A 54 -4.51 11.60 2.55
N GLU A 55 -5.31 11.76 1.49
CA GLU A 55 -5.32 10.82 0.38
C GLU A 55 -3.99 10.88 -0.37
N VAL A 56 -3.52 9.71 -0.80
CA VAL A 56 -2.34 9.62 -1.65
C VAL A 56 -2.82 9.82 -3.09
N GLU A 57 -2.30 10.86 -3.73
CA GLU A 57 -2.63 11.14 -5.13
C GLU A 57 -2.15 9.99 -6.03
N PRO A 58 -3.01 9.51 -6.96
CA PRO A 58 -2.62 8.53 -7.95
C PRO A 58 -1.52 9.06 -8.88
N GLU A 59 -0.56 8.20 -9.22
CA GLU A 59 0.48 8.52 -10.20
C GLU A 59 0.01 8.09 -11.60
N LYS A 60 0.13 8.96 -12.60
CA LYS A 60 -0.21 8.63 -13.99
C LYS A 60 0.87 7.74 -14.60
N LEU A 61 0.48 6.65 -15.24
CA LEU A 61 1.37 5.77 -15.99
C LEU A 61 1.27 6.07 -17.49
N ASP A 62 2.36 5.82 -18.22
CA ASP A 62 2.41 5.96 -19.69
C ASP A 62 1.64 4.83 -20.41
N GLU A 63 1.30 3.76 -19.69
CA GLU A 63 0.53 2.62 -20.19
C GLU A 63 -0.95 2.98 -20.38
N LYS A 64 -1.54 2.49 -21.48
CA LYS A 64 -2.97 2.65 -21.77
C LYS A 64 -3.78 1.46 -21.26
N CYS A 65 -5.00 1.73 -20.84
CA CYS A 65 -5.95 0.72 -20.43
C CYS A 65 -6.31 -0.18 -21.64
N PRO A 66 -6.19 -1.51 -21.52
CA PRO A 66 -6.46 -2.43 -22.62
C PRO A 66 -7.96 -2.52 -22.99
N LYS A 67 -8.85 -2.03 -22.12
CA LYS A 67 -10.32 -2.05 -22.37
C LYS A 67 -10.83 -0.81 -23.09
N CYS A 68 -10.31 0.37 -22.77
CA CYS A 68 -10.86 1.65 -23.25
C CYS A 68 -9.82 2.63 -23.82
N GLY A 69 -8.52 2.30 -23.78
CA GLY A 69 -7.45 3.14 -24.30
C GLY A 69 -7.10 4.39 -23.46
N SER A 70 -7.85 4.68 -22.39
CA SER A 70 -7.54 5.76 -21.45
C SER A 70 -6.27 5.46 -20.64
N PRO A 71 -5.53 6.46 -20.11
CA PRO A 71 -4.30 6.22 -19.37
C PRO A 71 -4.56 5.43 -18.07
N LEU A 72 -3.59 4.62 -17.66
CA LEU A 72 -3.61 3.92 -16.38
C LEU A 72 -3.06 4.81 -15.26
N LEU A 73 -3.57 4.59 -14.06
CA LEU A 73 -3.11 5.22 -12.83
C LEU A 73 -2.53 4.16 -11.90
N LEU A 74 -1.39 4.42 -11.31
CA LEU A 74 -0.85 3.68 -10.18
C LEU A 74 -1.47 4.22 -8.88
N VAL A 75 -2.28 3.38 -8.24
CA VAL A 75 -2.98 3.71 -7.00
C VAL A 75 -2.44 2.85 -5.86
N VAL A 76 -2.23 3.47 -4.71
CA VAL A 76 -1.91 2.77 -3.46
C VAL A 76 -3.14 2.79 -2.56
N THR A 77 -3.66 1.62 -2.24
CA THR A 77 -4.78 1.48 -1.29
C THR A 77 -4.37 1.93 0.11
N ARG A 78 -5.34 2.22 0.99
CA ARG A 78 -5.08 2.54 2.41
C ARG A 78 -4.21 1.48 3.11
N SER A 79 -4.41 0.20 2.74
CA SER A 79 -3.65 -0.95 3.23
C SER A 79 -2.23 -1.07 2.65
N GLY A 80 -1.83 -0.18 1.74
CA GLY A 80 -0.50 -0.17 1.13
C GLY A 80 -0.32 -1.08 -0.08
N LYS A 81 -1.39 -1.75 -0.54
CA LYS A 81 -1.34 -2.55 -1.77
C LYS A 81 -1.38 -1.62 -2.99
N LYS A 82 -0.52 -1.89 -3.97
CA LYS A 82 -0.44 -1.16 -5.24
C LYS A 82 -1.31 -1.84 -6.30
N MET A 83 -1.99 -1.04 -7.11
CA MET A 83 -2.78 -1.52 -8.25
C MET A 83 -2.71 -0.52 -9.39
N LYS A 84 -2.76 -1.02 -10.63
CA LYS A 84 -3.03 -0.20 -11.81
C LYS A 84 -4.54 -0.14 -11.99
N LYS A 85 -5.07 1.06 -12.16
CA LYS A 85 -6.50 1.32 -12.31
C LYS A 85 -6.71 2.21 -13.52
N CYS A 86 -7.79 2.00 -14.28
CA CYS A 86 -8.12 2.92 -15.37
C CYS A 86 -8.40 4.33 -14.82
N SER A 87 -7.88 5.37 -15.47
CA SER A 87 -8.15 6.77 -15.11
C SER A 87 -9.63 7.15 -15.13
N THR A 88 -10.46 6.47 -15.93
CA THR A 88 -11.90 6.72 -15.99
C THR A 88 -12.68 5.94 -14.93
N ASN A 89 -12.04 5.07 -14.16
CA ASN A 89 -12.72 4.35 -13.10
C ASN A 89 -12.90 5.25 -11.88
N THR A 90 -14.14 5.60 -11.59
CA THR A 90 -14.51 6.41 -10.42
C THR A 90 -15.28 5.56 -9.43
N TRP A 91 -14.99 5.72 -8.15
CA TRP A 91 -15.75 5.09 -7.07
C TRP A 91 -16.57 6.17 -6.38
N ASP A 92 -17.89 5.99 -6.34
CA ASP A 92 -18.77 6.85 -5.57
C ASP A 92 -18.94 6.29 -4.14
N PRO A 93 -18.44 6.97 -3.10
CA PRO A 93 -18.57 6.51 -1.73
C PRO A 93 -20.00 6.50 -1.18
N GLN A 94 -20.90 7.34 -1.72
CA GLN A 94 -22.28 7.47 -1.24
C GLN A 94 -23.12 6.28 -1.70
N THR A 95 -23.07 5.98 -3.00
CA THR A 95 -23.80 4.87 -3.59
C THR A 95 -23.06 3.53 -3.50
N ARG A 96 -21.76 3.57 -3.18
CA ARG A 96 -20.85 2.41 -3.20
C ARG A 96 -20.85 1.71 -4.56
N GLN A 97 -20.87 2.50 -5.63
CA GLN A 97 -20.86 2.01 -7.00
C GLN A 97 -19.60 2.48 -7.71
N ALA A 98 -19.05 1.60 -8.55
CA ALA A 98 -18.00 1.94 -9.48
C ALA A 98 -18.63 2.38 -10.81
N SER A 99 -18.19 3.52 -11.32
CA SER A 99 -18.57 4.04 -12.63
C SER A 99 -17.34 4.12 -13.55
N GLY A 100 -17.58 4.10 -14.86
CA GLY A 100 -16.53 4.11 -15.89
C GLY A 100 -15.94 2.73 -16.17
N CYS A 101 -14.69 2.68 -16.63
CA CYS A 101 -14.04 1.43 -17.02
C CYS A 101 -13.67 0.59 -15.79
N ASP A 102 -14.05 -0.68 -15.74
CA ASP A 102 -13.81 -1.60 -14.62
C ASP A 102 -12.38 -2.17 -14.54
N TYR A 103 -11.45 -1.71 -15.39
CA TYR A 103 -10.09 -2.25 -15.42
C TYR A 103 -9.31 -1.94 -14.14
N VAL A 104 -8.95 -3.02 -13.43
CA VAL A 104 -8.09 -3.01 -12.25
C VAL A 104 -7.13 -4.20 -12.33
N GLU A 105 -5.85 -3.92 -12.14
CA GLU A 105 -4.79 -4.92 -12.13
C GLU A 105 -3.98 -4.77 -10.84
N TRP A 106 -3.91 -5.84 -10.05
CA TRP A 106 -3.15 -5.85 -8.81
C TRP A 106 -1.67 -6.11 -9.07
N ILE A 107 -0.81 -5.23 -8.58
CA ILE A 107 0.63 -5.44 -8.65
C ILE A 107 1.02 -6.38 -7.50
N ASN A 108 1.18 -7.66 -7.83
CA ASN A 108 1.66 -8.68 -6.91
C ASN A 108 3.20 -8.73 -6.93
N GLY A 109 3.78 -9.52 -6.02
CA GLY A 109 5.21 -9.79 -6.05
C GLY A 109 5.61 -10.64 -7.26
N THR A 110 6.83 -10.44 -7.77
CA THR A 110 7.38 -11.23 -8.87
C THR A 110 8.12 -12.45 -8.34
N THR A 111 8.13 -13.53 -9.12
CA THR A 111 8.87 -14.76 -8.80
C THR A 111 9.82 -15.07 -9.95
N GLU A 112 11.09 -15.27 -9.63
CA GLU A 112 12.15 -15.64 -10.57
C GLU A 112 12.73 -17.00 -10.14
N SER A 113 12.96 -17.91 -11.07
CA SER A 113 13.56 -19.22 -10.77
C SER A 113 15.04 -19.07 -10.42
N LEU A 114 15.52 -19.83 -9.45
CA LEU A 114 16.94 -19.96 -9.11
C LEU A 114 17.41 -21.40 -9.35
N ASP A 115 18.70 -21.56 -9.67
CA ASP A 115 19.32 -22.89 -9.84
C ASP A 115 19.70 -23.56 -8.52
N GLU A 116 19.44 -22.90 -7.38
CA GLU A 116 19.72 -23.41 -6.04
C GLU A 116 18.63 -24.40 -5.58
N LYS A 117 19.04 -25.46 -4.86
CA LYS A 117 18.10 -26.42 -4.26
C LYS A 117 17.72 -26.03 -2.84
N CYS A 118 16.47 -26.28 -2.48
CA CYS A 118 15.95 -26.08 -1.14
C CYS A 118 16.61 -27.06 -0.16
N PRO A 119 17.15 -26.59 0.98
CA PRO A 119 17.84 -27.45 1.94
C PRO A 119 16.89 -28.42 2.67
N GLU A 120 15.59 -28.14 2.72
CA GLU A 120 14.61 -28.98 3.43
C GLU A 120 14.02 -30.10 2.55
N CYS A 121 13.88 -29.88 1.24
CA CYS A 121 13.16 -30.81 0.36
C CYS A 121 13.82 -31.08 -0.99
N GLY A 122 14.95 -30.43 -1.31
CA GLY A 122 15.69 -30.64 -2.56
C GLY A 122 15.08 -30.04 -3.84
N ASN A 123 13.85 -29.51 -3.77
CA ASN A 123 13.21 -28.80 -4.89
C ASN A 123 13.88 -27.45 -5.19
N PRO A 124 13.77 -26.90 -6.42
CA PRO A 124 14.40 -25.63 -6.75
C PRO A 124 13.86 -24.47 -5.91
N LEU A 125 14.73 -23.52 -5.57
CA LEU A 125 14.37 -22.27 -4.93
C LEU A 125 13.91 -21.25 -5.97
N VAL A 126 13.09 -20.31 -5.52
CA VAL A 126 12.68 -19.16 -6.31
C VAL A 126 12.96 -17.87 -5.55
N LEU A 127 13.43 -16.84 -6.26
CA LEU A 127 13.56 -15.49 -5.75
C LEU A 127 12.20 -14.79 -5.87
N PHE A 128 11.58 -14.51 -4.73
CA PHE A 128 10.34 -13.75 -4.66
C PHE A 128 10.63 -12.31 -4.25
N THR A 129 10.25 -11.36 -5.10
CA THR A 129 10.28 -9.93 -4.77
C THR A 129 8.88 -9.49 -4.39
N THR A 130 8.69 -9.06 -3.14
CA THR A 130 7.42 -8.53 -2.65
C THR A 130 7.03 -7.22 -3.34
N SER A 131 5.77 -6.81 -3.26
CA SER A 131 5.29 -5.53 -3.80
C SER A 131 5.93 -4.29 -3.15
N SER A 132 6.59 -4.46 -1.99
CA SER A 132 7.38 -3.43 -1.32
C SER A 132 8.87 -3.45 -1.69
N GLY A 133 9.30 -4.36 -2.58
CA GLY A 133 10.67 -4.49 -3.05
C GLY A 133 11.56 -5.39 -2.20
N LYS A 134 11.10 -5.88 -1.04
CA LYS A 134 11.85 -6.86 -0.23
C LYS A 134 11.95 -8.19 -0.97
N LYS A 135 13.15 -8.77 -1.00
CA LYS A 135 13.43 -10.03 -1.68
C LYS A 135 13.54 -11.18 -0.68
N MET A 136 13.06 -12.36 -1.06
CA MET A 136 13.22 -13.58 -0.28
C MET A 136 13.41 -14.77 -1.21
N LYS A 137 14.24 -15.73 -0.80
CA LYS A 137 14.27 -17.06 -1.41
C LYS A 137 13.21 -17.91 -0.74
N LYS A 138 12.33 -18.54 -1.52
CA LYS A 138 11.36 -19.52 -1.00
C LYS A 138 11.43 -20.79 -1.83
N CYS A 139 10.98 -21.91 -1.25
CA CYS A 139 10.84 -23.13 -2.03
C CYS A 139 9.81 -22.93 -3.16
N SER A 140 10.08 -23.48 -4.35
CA SER A 140 9.12 -23.51 -5.47
C SER A 140 7.77 -24.17 -5.10
N THR A 141 7.79 -25.14 -4.18
CA THR A 141 6.58 -25.82 -3.69
C THR A 141 5.87 -25.06 -2.56
N ASN A 142 6.41 -23.93 -2.11
CA ASN A 142 5.82 -23.12 -1.05
C ASN A 142 4.52 -22.46 -1.54
N GLY A 143 3.40 -22.89 -0.97
CA GLY A 143 2.07 -22.38 -1.26
C GLY A 143 1.27 -22.02 -0.01
N TRP A 144 0.15 -21.32 -0.23
CA TRP A 144 -0.81 -21.00 0.81
C TRP A 144 -2.22 -21.36 0.33
N ASP A 145 -2.86 -22.30 1.03
CA ASP A 145 -4.26 -22.60 0.81
C ASP A 145 -5.11 -21.52 1.49
N LYS A 146 -5.80 -20.72 0.67
CA LYS A 146 -6.65 -19.62 1.16
C LYS A 146 -7.90 -20.11 1.89
N VAL A 147 -8.41 -21.30 1.56
CA VAL A 147 -9.63 -21.87 2.15
C VAL A 147 -9.29 -22.52 3.48
N ALA A 148 -8.29 -23.41 3.50
CA ALA A 148 -7.85 -24.07 4.72
C ALA A 148 -7.04 -23.16 5.67
N ARG A 149 -6.58 -22.00 5.17
CA ARG A 149 -5.69 -21.05 5.87
C ARG A 149 -4.44 -21.75 6.43
N LYS A 150 -3.84 -22.62 5.62
CA LYS A 150 -2.65 -23.40 5.98
C LYS A 150 -1.59 -23.29 4.89
N ALA A 151 -0.33 -23.35 5.31
CA ALA A 151 0.78 -23.49 4.39
C ALA A 151 0.72 -24.86 3.72
N THR A 152 0.98 -24.90 2.42
CA THR A 152 1.02 -26.13 1.62
C THR A 152 2.40 -26.29 1.02
N GLY A 153 2.92 -27.52 1.01
CA GLY A 153 4.27 -27.82 0.50
C GLY A 153 5.38 -27.44 1.48
N CYS A 154 6.59 -27.22 0.95
CA CYS A 154 7.75 -26.88 1.78
C CYS A 154 7.64 -25.43 2.31
N THR A 155 7.85 -25.24 3.61
CA THR A 155 7.73 -23.95 4.30
C THR A 155 9.01 -23.12 4.32
N PHE A 156 10.08 -23.61 3.69
CA PHE A 156 11.36 -22.91 3.63
C PHE A 156 11.24 -21.51 3.02
N ILE A 157 11.62 -20.49 3.81
CA ILE A 157 11.69 -19.09 3.42
C ILE A 157 12.96 -18.49 4.03
N GLN A 158 13.75 -17.79 3.22
CA GLN A 158 14.94 -17.05 3.63
C GLN A 158 14.84 -15.61 3.11
N TRP A 159 14.75 -14.64 4.01
CA TRP A 159 14.76 -13.23 3.64
C TRP A 159 16.18 -12.80 3.24
N LEU A 160 16.27 -12.04 2.15
CA LEU A 160 17.49 -11.34 1.77
C LEU A 160 17.43 -9.94 2.40
N GLN A 161 18.47 -9.54 3.12
CA GLN A 161 18.57 -8.21 3.73
C GLN A 161 18.71 -7.11 2.67
#